data_AF-A0A453BP09-F1
#
_entry.id   AF-A0A453BP09-F1
#
_cell.length_a   1.000
_cell.length_b   1.000
_cell.length_c   1.000
_cell.angle_alpha   90.00
_cell.angle_beta   90.00
_cell.angle_gamma   90.00
#
_symmetry.space_group_name_H-M   'P 1'
#
loop_
_entity.id
_entity.type
_entity.pdbx_description
1 polymer ?
#
loop_
_entity_poly.entity_id
_entity_poly.type
_entity_poly.pdbx_seq_one_letter_code
_entity_poly.pdbx_strand_id
1 'polypeptide(L)'
;MPGMGILSASHDGTIKLWALTGQPLLEMIGHTSLVYSVDAHSSGLIASGSEDRSVKIWKDGICVQSIEHPGCIWDAKFLDNGDVVTACSDGVVRIWTTDNNRFCSDEELATYTDIISQYTLTRKTVGGLKLMDLPGVEALQVQGNNDGQTLIVREGDNGVAYSWNSKELKWDKIGEVVDGPGDAAQGQVYDGAHYDFVFNVDIGDGEPIRKLPYNRSDDPYAVADKWLLKENLPLTYRQQVVEFILQNSGQSNFVPDPSFRDPYTGGNAYVPGEPSSSNGSAPKQTFKHIPKNGMLLFETAQFEGILKKITVFSATLASDSEQKHLSLSEADFSRLAAIVKVLKNTSFYHTSKLADADIVLLLKILKSWPSQMMFPVVDFLRMFVLHPDGATLLLKTIESGNDVLMETFRKAVAIPVHSPNVLTILKAVTNLFDNSCLHQWLKTHCAEIIDSFSSCKPSFSKSAHLAYATLLLNYSVLSIESKDEQSQAQILSAALEIAEDDAQDADSKYRALVAIGSLMLNGLVKSIALDLDVKSVTSSAKASMDSKIAEVGADIELLTR
;
A
#
# COMPACT_ATOMS: atom_id res chain seq x y z
N MET A 1 18.24 -5.39 -27.45
CA MET A 1 19.61 -4.83 -27.30
C MET A 1 20.66 -5.90 -27.57
N PRO A 2 21.14 -6.05 -28.82
CA PRO A 2 22.17 -7.04 -29.15
C PRO A 2 23.46 -6.77 -28.37
N GLY A 3 23.99 -7.79 -27.68
CA GLY A 3 25.28 -7.73 -27.00
C GLY A 3 25.30 -7.12 -25.59
N MET A 4 24.15 -6.71 -25.03
CA MET A 4 24.11 -6.13 -23.68
C MET A 4 24.02 -7.18 -22.56
N GLY A 5 23.37 -8.31 -22.80
CA GLY A 5 23.08 -9.29 -21.76
C GLY A 5 22.08 -10.36 -22.14
N ILE A 6 21.57 -11.07 -21.14
CA ILE A 6 20.53 -12.11 -21.23
C ILE A 6 19.26 -11.58 -20.55
N LEU A 7 18.10 -11.74 -21.18
CA LEU A 7 16.81 -11.49 -20.53
C LEU A 7 16.22 -12.79 -20.01
N SER A 8 15.65 -12.76 -18.81
CA SER A 8 14.90 -13.87 -18.22
C SER A 8 13.51 -13.41 -17.81
N ALA A 9 12.49 -14.19 -18.16
CA ALA A 9 11.15 -14.11 -17.61
C ALA A 9 11.04 -15.09 -16.42
N SER A 10 10.28 -14.71 -15.38
CA SER A 10 10.16 -15.50 -14.16
C SER A 10 8.70 -15.73 -13.75
N HIS A 11 8.49 -16.82 -13.04
CA HIS A 11 7.22 -17.17 -12.41
C HIS A 11 6.87 -16.23 -11.24
N ASP A 12 7.82 -15.46 -10.72
CA ASP A 12 7.55 -14.44 -9.70
C ASP A 12 6.93 -13.14 -10.26
N GLY A 13 6.60 -13.11 -11.56
CA GLY A 13 6.05 -11.91 -12.22
C GLY A 13 7.10 -10.89 -12.66
N THR A 14 8.39 -11.18 -12.47
CA THR A 14 9.48 -10.27 -12.83
C THR A 14 10.19 -10.67 -14.13
N ILE A 15 10.83 -9.69 -14.74
CA ILE A 15 11.75 -9.90 -15.86
C ILE A 15 13.08 -9.27 -15.48
N LYS A 16 14.19 -9.96 -15.75
CA LYS A 16 15.54 -9.47 -15.40
C LYS A 16 16.43 -9.42 -16.62
N LEU A 17 17.23 -8.36 -16.72
CA LEU A 17 18.35 -8.25 -17.64
C LEU A 17 19.63 -8.55 -16.87
N TRP A 18 20.42 -9.48 -17.39
CA TRP A 18 21.66 -9.94 -16.79
C TRP A 18 22.84 -9.60 -17.69
N ALA A 19 23.92 -9.09 -17.12
CA ALA A 19 25.20 -9.05 -17.80
C ALA A 19 25.66 -10.48 -18.11
N LEU A 20 26.51 -10.64 -19.12
CA LEU A 20 27.15 -11.95 -19.41
C LEU A 20 28.03 -12.45 -18.26
N THR A 21 28.39 -11.57 -17.32
CA THR A 21 29.09 -11.91 -16.08
C THR A 21 28.17 -12.55 -15.02
N GLY A 22 26.85 -12.57 -15.25
CA GLY A 22 25.85 -13.03 -14.30
C GLY A 22 25.34 -11.96 -13.33
N GLN A 23 25.82 -10.71 -13.44
CA GLN A 23 25.30 -9.61 -12.62
C GLN A 23 23.93 -9.13 -13.13
N PRO A 24 22.92 -8.94 -12.27
CA PRO A 24 21.67 -8.33 -12.67
C PRO A 24 21.91 -6.85 -13.00
N LEU A 25 21.55 -6.46 -14.22
CA LEU A 25 21.66 -5.09 -14.73
C LEU A 25 20.36 -4.33 -14.54
N LEU A 26 19.22 -5.01 -14.65
CA LEU A 26 17.89 -4.40 -14.57
C LEU A 26 16.87 -5.42 -14.10
N GLU A 27 15.90 -4.96 -13.31
CA GLU A 27 14.73 -5.72 -12.88
C GLU A 27 13.48 -4.94 -13.27
N MET A 28 12.58 -5.61 -13.99
CA MET A 28 11.34 -5.09 -14.51
C MET A 28 10.18 -5.77 -13.78
N ILE A 29 9.45 -4.99 -13.00
CA ILE A 29 8.36 -5.44 -12.14
C ILE A 29 7.07 -4.79 -12.66
N GLY A 30 6.01 -5.58 -12.86
CA GLY A 30 4.72 -5.03 -13.29
C GLY A 30 3.71 -6.04 -13.80
N HIS A 31 4.11 -7.27 -14.13
CA HIS A 31 3.16 -8.36 -14.32
C HIS A 31 2.63 -8.83 -12.96
N THR A 32 1.34 -9.19 -12.92
CA THR A 32 0.67 -9.64 -11.68
C THR A 32 0.62 -11.16 -11.56
N SER A 33 1.22 -11.87 -12.52
CA SER A 33 1.27 -13.32 -12.59
C SER A 33 2.47 -13.80 -13.40
N LEU A 34 2.61 -15.12 -13.58
CA LEU A 34 3.75 -15.79 -14.21
C LEU A 34 4.08 -15.16 -15.57
N VAL A 35 5.35 -14.79 -15.79
CA VAL A 35 5.82 -14.33 -17.10
C VAL A 35 6.35 -15.52 -17.87
N TYR A 36 5.71 -15.84 -19.00
CA TYR A 36 6.06 -16.99 -19.82
C TYR A 36 7.07 -16.65 -20.91
N SER A 37 7.07 -15.41 -21.38
CA SER A 37 7.90 -14.99 -22.50
C SER A 37 8.48 -13.61 -22.30
N VAL A 38 9.68 -13.43 -22.82
CA VAL A 38 10.33 -12.13 -22.99
C VAL A 38 11.03 -12.11 -24.34
N ASP A 39 11.02 -10.96 -25.00
CA ASP A 39 11.77 -10.72 -26.23
C ASP A 39 12.26 -9.27 -26.31
N ALA A 40 13.34 -9.01 -27.04
CA ALA A 40 13.94 -7.69 -27.14
C ALA A 40 14.12 -7.25 -28.59
N HIS A 41 13.72 -6.02 -28.88
CA HIS A 41 13.90 -5.40 -30.17
C HIS A 41 15.23 -4.64 -30.29
N SER A 42 15.64 -4.35 -31.52
CA SER A 42 16.82 -3.54 -31.83
C SER A 42 16.67 -2.07 -31.40
N SER A 43 15.44 -1.56 -31.30
CA SER A 43 15.13 -0.20 -30.83
C SER A 43 15.32 0.01 -29.32
N GLY A 44 15.60 -1.05 -28.56
CA GLY A 44 15.69 -1.00 -27.10
C GLY A 44 14.39 -1.32 -26.36
N LEU A 45 13.29 -1.59 -27.08
CA LEU A 45 12.06 -2.08 -26.49
C LEU A 45 12.16 -3.56 -26.11
N ILE A 46 11.42 -3.95 -25.08
CA ILE A 46 11.26 -5.33 -24.63
C ILE A 46 9.76 -5.66 -24.62
N ALA A 47 9.38 -6.86 -25.02
CA ALA A 47 8.01 -7.35 -24.95
C ALA A 47 7.96 -8.56 -24.01
N SER A 48 6.92 -8.68 -23.20
CA SER A 48 6.71 -9.84 -22.34
C SER A 48 5.27 -10.28 -22.25
N GLY A 49 5.04 -11.58 -22.35
CA GLY A 49 3.72 -12.21 -22.22
C GLY A 49 3.57 -12.93 -20.88
N SER A 50 2.41 -12.78 -20.25
CA SER A 50 2.12 -13.31 -18.91
C SER A 50 0.77 -14.03 -18.83
N GLU A 51 0.66 -14.86 -17.78
CA GLU A 51 -0.60 -15.46 -17.34
C GLU A 51 -1.63 -14.43 -16.87
N ASP A 52 -1.19 -13.20 -16.55
CA ASP A 52 -2.07 -12.09 -16.19
C ASP A 52 -2.92 -11.56 -17.36
N ARG A 53 -2.82 -12.22 -18.52
CA ARG A 53 -3.53 -11.92 -19.78
C ARG A 53 -3.11 -10.60 -20.39
N SER A 54 -1.91 -10.13 -20.09
CA SER A 54 -1.33 -8.97 -20.74
C SER A 54 -0.06 -9.33 -21.49
N VAL A 55 0.16 -8.63 -22.60
CA VAL A 55 1.52 -8.38 -23.09
C VAL A 55 1.93 -6.99 -22.63
N LYS A 56 3.13 -6.86 -22.07
CA LYS A 56 3.71 -5.57 -21.67
C LYS A 56 4.88 -5.21 -22.56
N ILE A 57 4.97 -3.93 -22.90
CA ILE A 57 6.08 -3.34 -23.62
C ILE A 57 6.88 -2.50 -22.64
N TRP A 58 8.20 -2.72 -22.60
CA TRP A 58 9.11 -2.07 -21.67
C TRP A 58 10.15 -1.26 -22.41
N LYS A 59 10.60 -0.18 -21.76
CA LYS A 59 11.71 0.65 -22.20
C LYS A 59 12.51 1.08 -20.97
N ASP A 60 13.82 0.87 -21.00
CA ASP A 60 14.73 1.27 -19.92
C ASP A 60 14.30 0.79 -18.52
N GLY A 61 13.66 -0.40 -18.46
CA GLY A 61 13.24 -1.02 -17.20
C GLY A 61 11.81 -0.68 -16.75
N ILE A 62 11.12 0.18 -17.49
CA ILE A 62 9.78 0.67 -17.15
C ILE A 62 8.77 0.14 -18.16
N CYS A 63 7.61 -0.31 -17.69
CA CYS A 63 6.49 -0.70 -18.54
C CYS A 63 5.89 0.57 -19.19
N VAL A 64 6.02 0.70 -20.50
CA VAL A 64 5.50 1.84 -21.29
C VAL A 64 4.13 1.56 -21.90
N GLN A 65 3.73 0.30 -22.02
CA GLN A 65 2.41 -0.09 -22.53
C GLN A 65 2.00 -1.46 -21.99
N SER A 66 0.70 -1.63 -21.72
CA SER A 66 0.10 -2.90 -21.33
C SER A 66 -1.09 -3.15 -22.26
N ILE A 67 -1.12 -4.31 -22.90
CA ILE A 67 -2.15 -4.68 -23.87
C ILE A 67 -2.85 -5.94 -23.36
N GLU A 68 -4.11 -5.79 -22.96
CA GLU A 68 -4.93 -6.88 -22.42
C GLU A 68 -5.29 -7.91 -23.50
N HIS A 69 -5.61 -9.12 -23.08
CA HIS A 69 -6.01 -10.19 -23.95
C HIS A 69 -7.10 -11.03 -23.28
N PRO A 70 -7.86 -11.81 -24.07
CA PRO A 70 -8.90 -12.71 -23.56
C PRO A 70 -8.40 -13.80 -22.63
N GLY A 71 -7.11 -14.13 -22.70
CA GLY A 71 -6.49 -15.26 -22.00
C GLY A 71 -4.99 -15.08 -21.82
N CYS A 72 -4.35 -16.11 -21.28
CA CYS A 72 -2.93 -16.13 -20.95
C CYS A 72 -2.07 -15.94 -22.20
N ILE A 73 -0.96 -15.20 -22.08
CA ILE A 73 -0.01 -15.01 -23.19
C ILE A 73 1.16 -15.94 -23.00
N TRP A 74 1.18 -17.00 -23.81
CA TRP A 74 2.25 -18.01 -23.77
C TRP A 74 3.53 -17.49 -24.41
N ASP A 75 3.41 -16.71 -25.48
CA ASP A 75 4.55 -16.13 -26.16
C ASP A 75 4.27 -14.74 -26.72
N ALA A 76 5.30 -13.91 -26.74
CA ALA A 76 5.33 -12.59 -27.32
C ALA A 76 6.68 -12.36 -28.02
N LYS A 77 6.66 -11.92 -29.28
CA LYS A 77 7.86 -11.74 -30.11
C LYS A 77 7.76 -10.49 -30.95
N PHE A 78 8.88 -9.78 -31.11
CA PHE A 78 9.01 -8.73 -32.09
C PHE A 78 9.18 -9.31 -33.49
N LEU A 79 8.58 -8.65 -34.47
CA LEU A 79 8.86 -8.85 -35.88
C LEU A 79 9.95 -7.86 -36.34
N ASP A 80 10.59 -8.15 -37.47
CA ASP A 80 11.65 -7.30 -38.05
C ASP A 80 11.18 -5.87 -38.38
N ASN A 81 9.87 -5.68 -38.56
CA ASN A 81 9.24 -4.39 -38.82
C ASN A 81 8.91 -3.59 -37.54
N GLY A 82 9.21 -4.13 -36.34
CA GLY A 82 8.94 -3.53 -35.04
C GLY A 82 7.56 -3.81 -34.45
N ASP A 83 6.70 -4.53 -35.15
CA ASP A 83 5.42 -5.00 -34.60
C ASP A 83 5.64 -6.10 -33.56
N VAL A 84 4.61 -6.36 -32.74
CA VAL A 84 4.62 -7.42 -31.73
C VAL A 84 3.59 -8.48 -32.08
N VAL A 85 3.99 -9.74 -32.09
CA VAL A 85 3.08 -10.89 -32.21
C VAL A 85 2.84 -11.49 -30.84
N THR A 86 1.58 -11.79 -30.51
CA THR A 86 1.20 -12.47 -29.26
C THR A 86 0.49 -13.78 -29.55
N ALA A 87 0.84 -14.82 -28.79
CA ALA A 87 0.18 -16.13 -28.80
C ALA A 87 -0.68 -16.29 -27.54
N CYS A 88 -1.99 -16.10 -27.69
CA CYS A 88 -2.95 -16.11 -26.59
C CYS A 88 -3.59 -17.51 -26.42
N SER A 89 -3.93 -17.86 -25.18
CA SER A 89 -4.61 -19.11 -24.84
C SER A 89 -6.03 -19.22 -25.40
N ASP A 90 -6.59 -18.14 -25.94
CA ASP A 90 -7.88 -18.14 -26.65
C ASP A 90 -7.80 -18.76 -28.06
N GLY A 91 -6.61 -19.22 -28.46
CA GLY A 91 -6.37 -19.85 -29.76
C GLY A 91 -6.13 -18.84 -30.90
N VAL A 92 -6.02 -17.54 -30.60
CA VAL A 92 -5.82 -16.49 -31.59
C VAL A 92 -4.45 -15.85 -31.43
N VAL A 93 -3.68 -15.84 -32.53
CA VAL A 93 -2.46 -15.06 -32.66
C VAL A 93 -2.80 -13.65 -33.12
N ARG A 94 -2.29 -12.63 -32.43
CA ARG A 94 -2.54 -11.22 -32.78
C ARG A 94 -1.24 -10.52 -33.14
N ILE A 95 -1.33 -9.53 -34.03
CA ILE A 95 -0.21 -8.67 -34.41
C ILE A 95 -0.57 -7.24 -34.01
N TRP A 96 0.30 -6.62 -33.23
CA TRP A 96 0.18 -5.26 -32.72
C TRP A 96 1.16 -4.38 -33.47
N THR A 97 0.63 -3.35 -34.13
CA THR A 97 1.42 -2.44 -34.96
C THR A 97 1.20 -0.98 -34.56
N THR A 98 2.22 -0.16 -34.77
CA THR A 98 2.12 1.31 -34.67
C THR A 98 1.92 1.97 -36.03
N ASP A 99 1.90 1.18 -37.12
CA ASP A 99 1.69 1.69 -38.47
C ASP A 99 0.20 1.67 -38.83
N ASN A 100 -0.38 2.85 -38.93
CA ASN A 100 -1.80 3.05 -39.23
C ASN A 100 -2.26 2.34 -40.51
N ASN A 101 -1.36 2.10 -41.48
CA ASN A 101 -1.72 1.43 -42.74
C ASN A 101 -1.99 -0.06 -42.58
N ARG A 102 -1.63 -0.63 -41.42
CA ARG A 102 -1.73 -2.06 -41.11
C ARG A 102 -2.71 -2.32 -39.96
N PHE A 103 -3.47 -1.29 -39.56
CA PHE A 103 -4.56 -1.45 -38.62
C PHE A 103 -5.64 -2.34 -39.23
N CYS A 104 -6.27 -3.15 -38.39
CA CYS A 104 -7.46 -3.88 -38.77
C CYS A 104 -8.65 -2.93 -38.98
N SER A 105 -9.74 -3.47 -39.52
CA SER A 105 -10.97 -2.70 -39.72
C SER A 105 -11.61 -2.28 -38.39
N ASP A 106 -12.42 -1.22 -38.41
CA ASP A 106 -13.18 -0.77 -37.22
C ASP A 106 -14.09 -1.87 -36.66
N GLU A 107 -14.59 -2.77 -37.52
CA GLU A 107 -15.42 -3.92 -37.13
C GLU A 107 -14.61 -4.96 -36.34
N GLU A 108 -13.37 -5.25 -36.76
CA GLU A 108 -12.47 -6.16 -36.04
C GLU A 108 -12.00 -5.54 -34.71
N LEU A 109 -11.75 -4.23 -34.68
CA LEU A 109 -11.45 -3.50 -33.44
C LEU A 109 -12.62 -3.53 -32.45
N ALA A 110 -13.84 -3.32 -32.94
CA ALA A 110 -15.06 -3.43 -32.13
C ALA A 110 -15.23 -4.85 -31.59
N THR A 111 -15.05 -5.86 -32.44
CA THR A 111 -15.12 -7.28 -32.05
C THR A 111 -14.10 -7.60 -30.96
N TYR A 112 -12.85 -7.15 -31.13
CA TYR A 112 -11.81 -7.32 -30.11
C TYR A 112 -12.20 -6.64 -28.78
N THR A 113 -12.72 -5.40 -28.85
CA THR A 113 -13.16 -4.64 -27.67
C THR A 113 -14.31 -5.33 -26.96
N ASP A 114 -15.27 -5.88 -27.70
CA ASP A 114 -16.40 -6.65 -27.15
C ASP A 114 -15.93 -7.93 -26.48
N ILE A 115 -14.98 -8.65 -27.09
CA ILE A 115 -14.38 -9.84 -26.51
C ILE A 115 -13.71 -9.48 -25.18
N ILE A 116 -12.83 -8.47 -25.15
CA ILE A 116 -12.17 -8.03 -23.92
C ILE A 116 -13.22 -7.65 -22.86
N SER A 117 -14.26 -6.92 -23.25
CA SER A 117 -15.35 -6.52 -22.34
C SER A 117 -16.07 -7.73 -21.75
N GLN A 118 -16.41 -8.73 -22.57
CA GLN A 118 -17.02 -9.98 -22.10
C GLN A 118 -16.11 -10.73 -21.14
N TYR A 119 -14.82 -10.86 -21.45
CA TYR A 119 -13.88 -11.52 -20.55
C TYR A 119 -13.70 -10.76 -19.23
N THR A 120 -13.65 -9.43 -19.27
CA THR A 120 -13.63 -8.58 -18.08
C THR A 120 -14.89 -8.76 -17.23
N LEU A 121 -16.07 -8.83 -17.86
CA LEU A 121 -17.35 -9.06 -17.17
C LEU A 121 -17.45 -10.47 -16.55
N THR A 122 -17.01 -11.51 -17.26
CA THR A 122 -17.03 -12.89 -16.73
C THR A 122 -16.10 -13.10 -15.53
N ARG A 123 -15.06 -12.26 -15.40
CA ARG A 123 -14.17 -12.22 -14.24
C ARG A 123 -14.68 -11.31 -13.14
N LYS A 124 -15.59 -10.38 -13.44
CA LYS A 124 -16.17 -9.48 -12.44
C LYS A 124 -17.02 -10.31 -11.50
N THR A 125 -16.54 -10.44 -10.28
CA THR A 125 -17.32 -10.95 -9.18
C THR A 125 -17.95 -9.79 -8.42
N VAL A 126 -19.06 -10.09 -7.78
CA VAL A 126 -19.79 -9.18 -6.92
C VAL A 126 -20.31 -9.94 -5.71
N GLY A 127 -19.80 -9.60 -4.52
CA GLY A 127 -20.02 -10.35 -3.29
C GLY A 127 -19.41 -11.76 -3.33
N GLY A 128 -18.32 -11.98 -4.07
CA GLY A 128 -17.74 -13.32 -4.27
C GLY A 128 -18.55 -14.26 -5.18
N LEU A 129 -19.61 -13.77 -5.81
CA LEU A 129 -20.37 -14.47 -6.84
C LEU A 129 -20.01 -13.92 -8.21
N LYS A 130 -19.96 -14.76 -9.24
CA LYS A 130 -19.80 -14.25 -10.62
C LYS A 130 -21.00 -13.36 -10.94
N LEU A 131 -20.72 -12.17 -11.48
CA LEU A 131 -21.76 -11.21 -11.85
C LEU A 131 -22.84 -11.84 -12.75
N MET A 132 -22.44 -12.78 -13.61
CA MET A 132 -23.34 -13.48 -14.55
C MET A 132 -24.24 -14.52 -13.89
N ASP A 133 -23.88 -15.01 -12.70
CA ASP A 133 -24.66 -16.00 -11.94
C ASP A 133 -25.69 -15.32 -11.01
N LEU A 134 -25.65 -13.99 -10.89
CA LEU A 134 -26.62 -13.22 -10.11
C LEU A 134 -27.98 -13.17 -10.82
N PRO A 135 -29.08 -13.27 -10.05
CA PRO A 135 -30.43 -13.09 -10.60
C PRO A 135 -30.59 -11.66 -11.15
N GLY A 136 -31.37 -11.48 -12.22
CA GLY A 136 -31.65 -10.14 -12.76
C GLY A 136 -32.71 -9.39 -11.96
N VAL A 137 -32.93 -8.12 -12.31
CA VAL A 137 -33.88 -7.19 -11.65
C VAL A 137 -35.29 -7.75 -11.47
N GLU A 138 -35.68 -8.72 -12.29
CA GLU A 138 -36.91 -9.48 -12.18
C GLU A 138 -37.07 -10.23 -10.86
N ALA A 139 -35.98 -10.62 -10.19
CA ALA A 139 -36.04 -11.35 -8.91
C ALA A 139 -36.60 -10.52 -7.75
N LEU A 140 -36.58 -9.19 -7.86
CA LEU A 140 -37.19 -8.28 -6.88
C LEU A 140 -38.74 -8.33 -6.89
N GLN A 141 -39.34 -9.00 -7.87
CA GLN A 141 -40.79 -9.22 -7.90
C GLN A 141 -41.24 -10.32 -6.93
N VAL A 142 -40.32 -11.16 -6.46
CA VAL A 142 -40.59 -12.21 -5.48
C VAL A 142 -40.43 -11.62 -4.08
N GLN A 143 -41.45 -11.78 -3.24
CA GLN A 143 -41.45 -11.26 -1.87
C GLN A 143 -40.44 -12.02 -1.00
N GLY A 144 -39.75 -11.30 -0.11
CA GLY A 144 -38.83 -11.89 0.86
C GLY A 144 -39.56 -12.66 1.96
N ASN A 145 -38.88 -13.62 2.57
CA ASN A 145 -39.42 -14.51 3.59
C ASN A 145 -39.28 -13.92 5.02
N ASN A 146 -38.21 -13.15 5.27
CA ASN A 146 -37.90 -12.59 6.59
C ASN A 146 -37.48 -11.12 6.48
N ASP A 147 -37.83 -10.30 7.47
CA ASP A 147 -37.42 -8.88 7.55
C ASP A 147 -35.89 -8.77 7.61
N GLY A 148 -35.31 -7.88 6.80
CA GLY A 148 -33.86 -7.74 6.66
C GLY A 148 -33.19 -8.79 5.77
N GLN A 149 -33.94 -9.71 5.14
CA GLN A 149 -33.38 -10.65 4.16
C GLN A 149 -32.66 -9.86 3.06
N THR A 150 -31.42 -10.23 2.73
CA THR A 150 -30.65 -9.57 1.66
C THR A 150 -30.75 -10.38 0.36
N LEU A 151 -30.85 -9.68 -0.76
CA LEU A 151 -30.79 -10.26 -2.11
C LEU A 151 -29.85 -9.41 -2.98
N ILE A 152 -28.91 -10.06 -3.66
CA ILE A 152 -28.00 -9.41 -4.61
C ILE A 152 -28.53 -9.68 -6.02
N VAL A 153 -28.66 -8.62 -6.81
CA VAL A 153 -29.31 -8.63 -8.11
C VAL A 153 -28.43 -7.95 -9.14
N ARG A 154 -28.37 -8.49 -10.36
CA ARG A 154 -27.63 -7.91 -11.48
C ARG A 154 -28.40 -6.74 -12.09
N GLU A 155 -27.82 -5.54 -12.02
CA GLU A 155 -28.26 -4.31 -12.68
C GLU A 155 -27.19 -3.85 -13.68
N GLY A 156 -27.35 -4.23 -14.96
CA GLY A 156 -26.33 -3.96 -15.99
C GLY A 156 -25.03 -4.70 -15.70
N ASP A 157 -23.92 -3.97 -15.60
CA ASP A 157 -22.57 -4.50 -15.33
C ASP A 157 -22.24 -4.57 -13.83
N ASN A 158 -23.22 -4.33 -12.95
CA ASN A 158 -23.03 -4.26 -11.50
C ASN A 158 -23.98 -5.22 -10.77
N GLY A 159 -23.55 -5.72 -9.61
CA GLY A 159 -24.45 -6.38 -8.66
C GLY A 159 -24.86 -5.39 -7.58
N VAL A 160 -26.13 -5.41 -7.20
CA VAL A 160 -26.73 -4.44 -6.28
C VAL A 160 -27.46 -5.20 -5.18
N ALA A 161 -27.20 -4.83 -3.92
CA ALA A 161 -27.84 -5.44 -2.77
C ALA A 161 -29.14 -4.72 -2.41
N TYR A 162 -30.14 -5.53 -2.10
CA TYR A 162 -31.47 -5.12 -1.63
C TYR A 162 -31.78 -5.81 -0.30
N SER A 163 -32.49 -5.12 0.60
CA SER A 163 -32.99 -5.67 1.86
C SER A 163 -34.50 -5.76 1.82
N TRP A 164 -35.07 -6.88 2.28
CA TRP A 164 -36.52 -7.05 2.36
C TRP A 164 -37.07 -6.29 3.57
N ASN A 165 -38.00 -5.38 3.31
CA ASN A 165 -38.75 -4.66 4.32
C ASN A 165 -40.14 -5.29 4.44
N SER A 166 -40.34 -6.07 5.50
CA SER A 166 -41.59 -6.81 5.76
C SER A 166 -42.73 -5.89 6.18
N LYS A 167 -42.44 -4.69 6.70
CA LYS A 167 -43.47 -3.72 7.07
C LYS A 167 -44.08 -3.06 5.83
N GLU A 168 -43.27 -2.81 4.82
CA GLU A 168 -43.69 -2.14 3.58
C GLU A 168 -43.86 -3.09 2.39
N LEU A 169 -43.60 -4.39 2.59
CA LEU A 169 -43.67 -5.46 1.58
C LEU A 169 -42.90 -5.11 0.30
N LYS A 170 -41.69 -4.58 0.45
CA LYS A 170 -40.86 -4.13 -0.65
C LYS A 170 -39.38 -4.40 -0.41
N TRP A 171 -38.61 -4.44 -1.49
CA TRP A 171 -37.15 -4.48 -1.44
C TRP A 171 -36.58 -3.06 -1.39
N ASP A 172 -35.90 -2.72 -0.31
CA ASP A 172 -35.17 -1.46 -0.14
C ASP A 172 -33.74 -1.61 -0.71
N LYS A 173 -33.34 -0.72 -1.63
CA LYS A 173 -31.99 -0.73 -2.21
C LYS A 173 -30.97 -0.32 -1.14
N ILE A 174 -30.01 -1.20 -0.88
CA ILE A 174 -28.93 -0.97 0.10
C ILE A 174 -27.77 -0.23 -0.58
N GLY A 175 -27.35 -0.69 -1.75
CA GLY A 175 -26.22 -0.10 -2.49
C GLY A 175 -25.65 -1.03 -3.56
N GLU A 176 -24.74 -0.51 -4.37
CA GLU A 176 -23.95 -1.33 -5.30
C GLU A 176 -22.98 -2.19 -4.50
N VAL A 177 -22.99 -3.50 -4.78
CA VAL A 177 -22.03 -4.43 -4.22
C VAL A 177 -20.81 -4.37 -5.11
N VAL A 178 -19.73 -3.86 -4.56
CA VAL A 178 -18.41 -3.90 -5.18
C VAL A 178 -17.62 -4.98 -4.47
N ASP A 179 -17.01 -5.87 -5.23
CA ASP A 179 -15.97 -6.71 -4.66
C ASP A 179 -14.76 -5.84 -4.32
N GLY A 180 -14.18 -6.09 -3.13
CA GLY A 180 -12.77 -5.79 -2.93
C GLY A 180 -11.95 -6.48 -4.03
N PRO A 181 -10.73 -6.00 -4.36
CA PRO A 181 -10.00 -6.37 -5.58
C PRO A 181 -10.18 -7.86 -5.94
N GLY A 182 -10.90 -8.09 -7.03
CA GLY A 182 -11.70 -9.29 -7.27
C GLY A 182 -10.97 -10.56 -7.70
N ASP A 183 -11.80 -11.56 -8.04
CA ASP A 183 -11.49 -12.95 -8.34
C ASP A 183 -10.39 -13.17 -9.41
N ALA A 184 -9.32 -13.83 -8.99
CA ALA A 184 -8.67 -14.84 -9.80
C ALA A 184 -8.23 -15.97 -8.88
N ALA A 185 -8.54 -17.19 -9.29
CA ALA A 185 -8.07 -18.45 -8.73
C ALA A 185 -6.55 -18.66 -8.94
N GLN A 186 -5.76 -17.64 -8.65
CA GLN A 186 -4.31 -17.72 -8.45
C GLN A 186 -4.08 -17.21 -7.04
N GLY A 187 -3.44 -18.04 -6.22
CA GLY A 187 -3.35 -17.83 -4.78
C GLY A 187 -3.15 -16.36 -4.41
N GLN A 188 -4.09 -15.84 -3.63
CA GLN A 188 -4.12 -14.45 -3.22
C GLN A 188 -2.89 -14.18 -2.37
N VAL A 189 -2.09 -13.20 -2.78
CA VAL A 189 -0.89 -12.82 -2.04
C VAL A 189 -1.31 -11.96 -0.86
N TYR A 190 -1.04 -12.46 0.34
CA TYR A 190 -1.26 -11.73 1.58
C TYR A 190 0.00 -11.85 2.44
N ASP A 191 0.56 -10.71 2.84
CA ASP A 191 1.88 -10.60 3.48
C ASP A 191 3.02 -11.32 2.75
N GLY A 192 3.01 -11.28 1.42
CA GLY A 192 4.07 -11.85 0.57
C GLY A 192 4.03 -13.38 0.43
N ALA A 193 2.99 -14.05 0.95
CA ALA A 193 2.75 -15.48 0.75
C ALA A 193 1.47 -15.72 -0.06
N HIS A 194 1.46 -16.75 -0.90
CA HIS A 194 0.30 -17.15 -1.70
C HIS A 194 -0.64 -18.04 -0.88
N TYR A 195 -1.95 -17.75 -0.97
CA TYR A 195 -3.00 -18.54 -0.31
C TYR A 195 -4.13 -18.90 -1.28
N ASP A 196 -4.68 -20.12 -1.20
CA ASP A 196 -5.83 -20.51 -2.04
C ASP A 196 -7.03 -19.56 -1.86
N PHE A 197 -7.21 -19.01 -0.66
CA PHE A 197 -8.23 -18.02 -0.31
C PHE A 197 -7.67 -16.95 0.63
N VAL A 198 -8.09 -15.69 0.48
CA VAL A 198 -7.98 -14.67 1.54
C VAL A 198 -9.37 -14.07 1.76
N PHE A 199 -10.09 -14.58 2.76
CA PHE A 199 -11.46 -14.18 3.01
C PHE A 199 -11.53 -12.80 3.66
N ASN A 200 -12.49 -12.00 3.23
CA ASN A 200 -12.85 -10.76 3.90
C ASN A 200 -13.85 -11.08 5.02
N VAL A 201 -13.41 -10.98 6.27
CA VAL A 201 -14.20 -11.28 7.46
C VAL A 201 -14.66 -9.97 8.08
N ASP A 202 -15.97 -9.75 8.07
CA ASP A 202 -16.64 -8.71 8.85
C ASP A 202 -17.00 -9.26 10.23
N ILE A 203 -16.67 -8.50 11.26
CA ILE A 203 -16.83 -8.90 12.66
C ILE A 203 -18.01 -8.14 13.31
N GLY A 204 -18.64 -7.21 12.58
CA GLY A 204 -19.70 -6.34 13.09
C GLY A 204 -19.16 -5.08 13.79
N ASP A 205 -20.08 -4.18 14.19
CA ASP A 205 -19.82 -2.91 14.89
C ASP A 205 -19.13 -1.78 14.09
N GLY A 206 -19.12 -1.85 12.75
CA GLY A 206 -18.55 -0.80 11.91
C GLY A 206 -17.02 -0.76 11.92
N GLU A 207 -16.39 -1.84 12.39
CA GLU A 207 -14.96 -2.11 12.29
C GLU A 207 -14.54 -2.38 10.83
N PRO A 208 -13.29 -2.09 10.46
CA PRO A 208 -12.79 -2.38 9.12
C PRO A 208 -12.73 -3.90 8.87
N ILE A 209 -13.16 -4.29 7.67
CA ILE A 209 -13.13 -5.67 7.16
C ILE A 209 -11.69 -6.23 7.25
N ARG A 210 -11.55 -7.43 7.81
CA ARG A 210 -10.25 -8.07 8.07
C ARG A 210 -9.99 -9.22 7.12
N LYS A 211 -8.73 -9.48 6.78
CA LYS A 211 -8.35 -10.49 5.77
C LYS A 211 -7.86 -11.78 6.41
N LEU A 212 -8.49 -12.91 6.07
CA LEU A 212 -8.19 -14.26 6.59
C LEU A 212 -7.57 -15.13 5.49
N PRO A 213 -6.24 -15.32 5.45
CA PRO A 213 -5.58 -16.21 4.50
C PRO A 213 -5.78 -17.69 4.85
N TYR A 214 -6.10 -18.52 3.87
CA TYR A 214 -6.38 -19.96 4.02
C TYR A 214 -5.99 -20.77 2.78
N ASN A 215 -5.30 -21.90 2.95
CA ASN A 215 -5.14 -22.91 1.90
C ASN A 215 -6.07 -24.09 2.13
N ARG A 216 -6.52 -24.75 1.07
CA ARG A 216 -7.34 -25.98 1.14
C ARG A 216 -6.63 -27.12 1.86
N SER A 217 -5.31 -27.10 1.90
CA SER A 217 -4.46 -28.06 2.60
C SER A 217 -4.27 -27.76 4.08
N ASP A 218 -4.66 -26.57 4.55
CA ASP A 218 -4.45 -26.16 5.93
C ASP A 218 -5.56 -26.71 6.85
N ASP A 219 -5.27 -26.88 8.14
CA ASP A 219 -6.29 -27.19 9.14
C ASP A 219 -7.11 -25.92 9.48
N PRO A 220 -8.43 -25.90 9.26
CA PRO A 220 -9.29 -24.74 9.53
C PRO A 220 -9.21 -24.25 10.97
N TYR A 221 -9.03 -25.15 11.94
CA TYR A 221 -8.96 -24.79 13.36
C TYR A 221 -7.65 -24.07 13.70
N ALA A 222 -6.53 -24.57 13.20
CA ALA A 222 -5.23 -23.93 13.36
C ALA A 222 -5.18 -22.55 12.66
N VAL A 223 -5.79 -22.44 11.48
CA VAL A 223 -5.87 -21.17 10.74
C VAL A 223 -6.75 -20.16 11.48
N ALA A 224 -7.91 -20.58 11.98
CA ALA A 224 -8.80 -19.72 12.76
C ALA A 224 -8.12 -19.18 14.02
N ASP A 225 -7.40 -20.02 14.78
CA ASP A 225 -6.67 -19.57 15.97
C ASP A 225 -5.55 -18.59 15.62
N LYS A 226 -4.74 -18.93 14.62
CA LYS A 226 -3.64 -18.08 14.15
C LYS A 226 -4.16 -16.73 13.67
N TRP A 227 -5.29 -16.73 12.96
CA TRP A 227 -5.92 -15.52 12.47
C TRP A 227 -6.56 -14.69 13.58
N LEU A 228 -7.31 -15.28 14.50
CA LEU A 228 -7.88 -14.57 15.65
C LEU A 228 -6.79 -13.93 16.51
N LEU A 229 -5.68 -14.63 16.73
CA LEU A 229 -4.53 -14.08 17.46
C LEU A 229 -3.82 -12.97 16.66
N LYS A 230 -3.68 -13.12 15.34
CA LYS A 230 -3.09 -12.11 14.45
C LYS A 230 -3.91 -10.82 14.42
N GLU A 231 -5.22 -10.96 14.31
CA GLU A 231 -6.16 -9.85 14.25
C GLU A 231 -6.53 -9.31 15.65
N ASN A 232 -6.01 -9.91 16.73
CA ASN A 232 -6.28 -9.51 18.11
C ASN A 232 -7.78 -9.60 18.50
N LEU A 233 -8.40 -10.75 18.20
CA LEU A 233 -9.79 -11.06 18.48
C LEU A 233 -9.90 -12.18 19.54
N PRO A 234 -10.94 -12.17 20.39
CA PRO A 234 -11.15 -13.24 21.37
C PRO A 234 -11.23 -14.64 20.74
N LEU A 235 -10.51 -15.61 21.32
CA LEU A 235 -10.56 -17.02 20.90
C LEU A 235 -11.95 -17.65 21.04
N THR A 236 -12.90 -17.01 21.73
CA THR A 236 -14.31 -17.43 21.78
C THR A 236 -14.97 -17.42 20.39
N TYR A 237 -14.46 -16.66 19.42
CA TYR A 237 -14.95 -16.64 18.04
C TYR A 237 -14.44 -17.80 17.19
N ARG A 238 -13.54 -18.66 17.71
CA ARG A 238 -12.90 -19.76 16.98
C ARG A 238 -13.91 -20.61 16.20
N GLN A 239 -14.97 -21.05 16.87
CA GLN A 239 -15.96 -21.94 16.26
C GLN A 239 -16.69 -21.28 15.08
N GLN A 240 -17.05 -19.99 15.23
CA GLN A 240 -17.72 -19.21 14.19
C GLN A 240 -16.80 -18.95 12.99
N VAL A 241 -15.52 -18.68 13.22
CA VAL A 241 -14.53 -18.47 12.16
C VAL A 241 -14.24 -19.77 11.41
N VAL A 242 -14.17 -20.91 12.10
CA VAL A 242 -14.01 -22.22 11.45
C VAL A 242 -15.20 -22.56 10.56
N GLU A 243 -16.42 -22.38 11.05
CA GLU A 243 -17.63 -22.59 10.26
C GLU A 243 -17.66 -21.67 9.03
N PHE A 244 -17.24 -20.41 9.19
CA PHE A 244 -17.07 -19.47 8.10
C PHE A 244 -16.02 -19.94 7.07
N ILE A 245 -14.84 -20.40 7.49
CA ILE A 245 -13.80 -20.94 6.59
C ILE A 245 -14.34 -22.14 5.80
N LEU A 246 -14.97 -23.09 6.47
CA LEU A 246 -15.48 -24.32 5.84
C LEU A 246 -16.60 -24.02 4.84
N GLN A 247 -17.50 -23.10 5.18
CA GLN A 247 -18.60 -22.68 4.31
C GLN A 247 -18.09 -21.96 3.05
N ASN A 248 -17.12 -21.06 3.20
CA ASN A 248 -16.61 -20.24 2.09
C ASN A 248 -15.51 -20.91 1.27
N SER A 249 -14.85 -21.95 1.79
CA SER A 249 -13.89 -22.77 1.04
C SER A 249 -14.53 -23.95 0.31
N GLY A 250 -15.81 -24.27 0.58
CA GLY A 250 -16.52 -25.40 0.00
C GLY A 250 -16.16 -26.77 0.59
N GLN A 251 -15.49 -26.81 1.74
CA GLN A 251 -15.11 -28.04 2.44
C GLN A 251 -16.13 -28.35 3.54
N SER A 252 -17.25 -29.01 3.20
CA SER A 252 -18.32 -29.28 4.17
C SER A 252 -18.09 -30.48 5.10
N ASN A 253 -17.00 -31.26 4.94
CA ASN A 253 -16.69 -32.46 5.74
C ASN A 253 -15.17 -32.62 6.00
N PHE A 254 -14.57 -31.75 6.82
CA PHE A 254 -13.17 -31.91 7.24
C PHE A 254 -13.05 -32.94 8.38
N VAL A 255 -12.16 -33.92 8.24
CA VAL A 255 -11.80 -34.92 9.27
C VAL A 255 -10.31 -34.77 9.57
N PRO A 256 -9.89 -34.45 10.81
CA PRO A 256 -8.48 -34.26 11.14
C PRO A 256 -7.66 -35.55 10.95
N ASP A 257 -6.49 -35.44 10.31
CA ASP A 257 -5.56 -36.57 10.13
C ASP A 257 -4.81 -36.87 11.45
N PRO A 258 -4.96 -38.06 12.04
CA PRO A 258 -4.30 -38.44 13.28
C PRO A 258 -2.77 -38.61 13.18
N SER A 259 -2.19 -38.53 11.97
CA SER A 259 -0.75 -38.68 11.73
C SER A 259 0.04 -37.36 11.65
N PHE A 260 -0.64 -36.22 11.73
CA PHE A 260 -0.02 -34.90 11.60
C PHE A 260 0.90 -34.57 12.79
N ARG A 261 2.16 -34.18 12.49
CA ARG A 261 3.13 -33.68 13.47
C ARG A 261 3.50 -32.24 13.12
N ASP A 262 3.27 -31.31 14.06
CA ASP A 262 3.54 -29.89 13.88
C ASP A 262 5.05 -29.57 13.90
N PRO A 263 5.59 -28.89 12.87
CA PRO A 263 7.00 -28.46 12.80
C PRO A 263 7.43 -27.43 13.87
N TYR A 264 6.50 -26.72 14.53
CA TYR A 264 6.83 -25.61 15.43
C TYR A 264 7.09 -26.00 16.89
N THR A 265 6.71 -27.20 17.33
CA THR A 265 6.87 -27.61 18.74
C THR A 265 7.99 -28.63 19.00
N GLY A 266 8.57 -29.24 17.95
CA GLY A 266 9.58 -30.29 18.10
C GLY A 266 9.05 -31.50 18.89
N GLY A 267 9.84 -32.58 18.99
CA GLY A 267 9.43 -33.89 19.53
C GLY A 267 8.99 -33.98 20.99
N ASN A 268 8.56 -32.89 21.64
CA ASN A 268 8.11 -32.82 23.03
C ASN A 268 6.62 -32.47 23.20
N ALA A 269 5.78 -32.68 22.19
CA ALA A 269 4.34 -32.66 22.42
C ALA A 269 3.97 -33.75 23.45
N TYR A 270 3.21 -33.37 24.48
CA TYR A 270 2.68 -34.32 25.45
C TYR A 270 1.74 -35.30 24.74
N VAL A 271 2.16 -36.55 24.65
CA VAL A 271 1.31 -37.68 24.27
C VAL A 271 0.86 -38.37 25.56
N PRO A 272 -0.45 -38.55 25.81
CA PRO A 272 -0.91 -39.30 26.98
C PRO A 272 -0.34 -40.73 26.96
N GLY A 273 0.67 -40.99 27.79
CA GLY A 273 1.20 -42.35 28.05
C GLY A 273 2.66 -42.64 27.68
N GLU A 274 3.44 -41.72 27.09
CA GLU A 274 4.86 -41.99 26.75
C GLU A 274 5.88 -41.07 27.46
N PRO A 275 7.11 -41.56 27.78
CA PRO A 275 8.17 -40.75 28.36
C PRO A 275 9.05 -40.05 27.30
N SER A 276 9.51 -38.84 27.60
CA SER A 276 10.20 -37.92 26.68
C SER A 276 11.71 -38.17 26.51
N SER A 277 12.26 -37.88 25.32
CA SER A 277 13.71 -37.80 25.07
C SER A 277 14.08 -36.72 24.04
N SER A 278 15.22 -36.05 24.25
CA SER A 278 15.65 -34.81 23.57
C SER A 278 16.99 -34.95 22.81
N ASN A 279 17.12 -34.26 21.67
CA ASN A 279 18.36 -33.83 20.95
C ASN A 279 17.92 -33.01 19.71
N GLY A 280 18.47 -31.89 19.22
CA GLY A 280 19.60 -31.03 19.57
C GLY A 280 20.14 -30.26 18.34
N SER A 281 19.57 -29.09 17.96
CA SER A 281 20.20 -28.03 17.15
C SER A 281 19.42 -26.70 17.30
N ALA A 282 20.10 -25.57 17.57
CA ALA A 282 19.43 -24.30 17.92
C ALA A 282 18.75 -23.62 16.71
N PRO A 283 17.46 -23.25 16.80
CA PRO A 283 16.72 -22.58 15.73
C PRO A 283 17.14 -21.10 15.56
N LYS A 284 17.16 -20.59 14.32
CA LYS A 284 17.28 -19.15 14.04
C LYS A 284 16.08 -18.43 14.67
N GLN A 285 16.36 -17.36 15.40
CA GLN A 285 15.35 -16.60 16.12
C GLN A 285 14.47 -15.81 15.13
N THR A 286 13.17 -16.07 15.14
CA THR A 286 12.17 -15.37 14.32
C THR A 286 11.45 -14.33 15.16
N PHE A 287 11.29 -13.11 14.64
CA PHE A 287 10.59 -11.99 15.29
C PHE A 287 9.28 -11.71 14.55
N LYS A 288 8.24 -11.27 15.26
CA LYS A 288 6.89 -11.05 14.70
C LYS A 288 6.72 -9.66 14.08
N HIS A 289 7.33 -8.63 14.68
CA HIS A 289 7.11 -7.22 14.34
C HIS A 289 8.33 -6.50 13.75
N ILE A 290 9.53 -7.05 13.93
CA ILE A 290 10.80 -6.44 13.51
C ILE A 290 11.61 -7.39 12.61
N PRO A 291 12.42 -6.88 11.67
CA PRO A 291 12.57 -5.46 11.32
C PRO A 291 11.39 -4.98 10.46
N LYS A 292 11.11 -3.67 10.51
CA LYS A 292 10.17 -3.06 9.57
C LYS A 292 10.80 -3.02 8.18
N ASN A 293 10.07 -3.54 7.19
CA ASN A 293 10.39 -3.43 5.77
C ASN A 293 9.43 -2.44 5.09
N GLY A 294 9.96 -1.47 4.35
CA GLY A 294 9.19 -0.47 3.60
C GLY A 294 8.67 0.70 4.43
N MET A 295 8.16 1.71 3.72
CA MET A 295 7.74 3.00 4.27
C MET A 295 6.25 3.03 4.60
N LEU A 296 5.85 3.86 5.56
CA LEU A 296 4.46 4.19 5.86
C LEU A 296 4.12 5.59 5.34
N LEU A 297 2.94 5.74 4.75
CA LEU A 297 2.53 6.97 4.07
C LEU A 297 1.17 7.47 4.59
N PHE A 298 0.89 8.74 4.34
CA PHE A 298 -0.39 9.39 4.58
C PHE A 298 -1.08 9.71 3.26
N GLU A 299 -1.79 8.74 2.69
CA GLU A 299 -2.33 8.79 1.32
C GLU A 299 -3.77 9.30 1.25
N THR A 300 -4.50 9.33 2.36
CA THR A 300 -5.88 9.82 2.39
C THR A 300 -5.91 11.35 2.42
N ALA A 301 -6.70 11.96 1.53
CA ALA A 301 -6.93 13.40 1.51
C ALA A 301 -8.39 13.77 1.27
N GLN A 302 -8.85 14.77 2.01
CA GLN A 302 -10.16 15.41 1.81
C GLN A 302 -9.96 16.64 0.91
N PHE A 303 -9.74 16.42 -0.40
CA PHE A 303 -9.37 17.47 -1.34
C PHE A 303 -10.34 18.66 -1.35
N GLU A 304 -11.63 18.39 -1.26
CA GLU A 304 -12.70 19.39 -1.15
C GLU A 304 -12.53 20.25 0.09
N GLY A 305 -12.19 19.63 1.23
CA GLY A 305 -11.93 20.33 2.49
C GLY A 305 -10.68 21.20 2.41
N ILE A 306 -9.61 20.69 1.79
CA ILE A 306 -8.36 21.42 1.57
C ILE A 306 -8.61 22.65 0.69
N LEU A 307 -9.21 22.46 -0.49
CA LEU A 307 -9.53 23.55 -1.42
C LEU A 307 -10.46 24.57 -0.78
N LYS A 308 -11.51 24.14 -0.07
CA LYS A 308 -12.41 25.04 0.66
C LYS A 308 -11.65 25.91 1.65
N LYS A 309 -10.68 25.35 2.37
CA LYS A 309 -9.89 26.12 3.35
C LYS A 309 -8.96 27.12 2.68
N ILE A 310 -8.31 26.74 1.58
CA ILE A 310 -7.51 27.65 0.74
C ILE A 310 -8.38 28.80 0.23
N THR A 311 -9.59 28.52 -0.27
CA THR A 311 -10.53 29.56 -0.73
C THR A 311 -10.90 30.55 0.36
N VAL A 312 -11.22 30.07 1.57
CA VAL A 312 -11.56 30.94 2.71
C VAL A 312 -10.38 31.84 3.12
N PHE A 313 -9.16 31.30 3.17
CA PHE A 313 -7.98 32.08 3.51
C PHE A 313 -7.63 33.10 2.42
N SER A 314 -7.71 32.72 1.14
CA SER A 314 -7.53 33.63 0.02
C SER A 314 -8.55 34.79 0.06
N ALA A 315 -9.82 34.52 0.37
CA ALA A 315 -10.85 35.57 0.51
C ALA A 315 -10.58 36.50 1.70
N THR A 316 -10.03 35.95 2.79
CA THR A 316 -9.60 36.75 3.96
C THR A 316 -8.46 37.68 3.57
N LEU A 317 -7.44 37.17 2.88
CA LEU A 317 -6.32 37.96 2.36
C LEU A 317 -6.81 39.05 1.39
N ALA A 318 -7.77 38.73 0.51
CA ALA A 318 -8.33 39.68 -0.45
C ALA A 318 -9.06 40.86 0.21
N SER A 319 -9.58 40.65 1.42
CA SER A 319 -10.31 41.65 2.21
C SER A 319 -9.40 42.51 3.09
N ASP A 320 -8.14 42.10 3.27
CA ASP A 320 -7.13 42.80 4.03
C ASP A 320 -6.37 43.80 3.13
N SER A 321 -6.34 45.08 3.50
CA SER A 321 -5.73 46.12 2.67
C SER A 321 -4.21 45.97 2.49
N GLU A 322 -3.51 45.38 3.46
CA GLU A 322 -2.06 45.19 3.42
C GLU A 322 -1.70 43.86 2.74
N GLN A 323 -2.53 42.83 2.93
CA GLN A 323 -2.25 41.46 2.46
C GLN A 323 -2.99 41.07 1.18
N LYS A 324 -3.77 41.98 0.58
CA LYS A 324 -4.53 41.72 -0.67
C LYS A 324 -3.69 41.12 -1.80
N HIS A 325 -2.42 41.51 -1.90
CA HIS A 325 -1.50 41.04 -2.93
C HIS A 325 -1.16 39.54 -2.81
N LEU A 326 -1.45 38.90 -1.67
CA LEU A 326 -1.25 37.48 -1.41
C LEU A 326 -2.47 36.61 -1.78
N SER A 327 -3.60 37.23 -2.12
CA SER A 327 -4.82 36.52 -2.53
C SER A 327 -4.65 35.84 -3.88
N LEU A 328 -5.37 34.74 -4.07
CA LEU A 328 -5.33 33.94 -5.29
C LEU A 328 -6.33 34.45 -6.32
N SER A 329 -5.91 34.44 -7.58
CA SER A 329 -6.75 34.74 -8.73
C SER A 329 -7.66 33.57 -9.09
N GLU A 330 -8.68 33.80 -9.93
CA GLU A 330 -9.53 32.74 -10.47
C GLU A 330 -8.72 31.69 -11.24
N ALA A 331 -7.70 32.12 -11.98
CA ALA A 331 -6.79 31.24 -12.70
C ALA A 331 -5.99 30.32 -11.75
N ASP A 332 -5.53 30.85 -10.60
CA ASP A 332 -4.85 30.06 -9.57
C ASP A 332 -5.79 28.97 -9.02
N PHE A 333 -7.07 29.29 -8.77
CA PHE A 333 -8.06 28.31 -8.31
C PHE A 333 -8.38 27.25 -9.36
N SER A 334 -8.56 27.65 -10.62
CA SER A 334 -8.75 26.69 -11.72
C SER A 334 -7.56 25.74 -11.83
N ARG A 335 -6.34 26.26 -11.62
CA ARG A 335 -5.11 25.47 -11.63
C ARG A 335 -5.04 24.47 -10.48
N LEU A 336 -5.33 24.90 -9.25
CA LEU A 336 -5.41 24.00 -8.09
C LEU A 336 -6.43 22.89 -8.32
N ALA A 337 -7.60 23.20 -8.90
CA ALA A 337 -8.61 22.20 -9.24
C ALA A 337 -8.13 21.20 -10.31
N ALA A 338 -7.38 21.66 -11.32
CA ALA A 338 -6.77 20.78 -12.32
C ALA A 338 -5.74 19.82 -11.69
N ILE A 339 -4.89 20.33 -10.79
CA ILE A 339 -3.95 19.49 -10.04
C ILE A 339 -4.70 18.43 -9.23
N VAL A 340 -5.78 18.79 -8.51
CA VAL A 340 -6.59 17.82 -7.76
C VAL A 340 -7.16 16.72 -8.66
N LYS A 341 -7.59 17.06 -9.89
CA LYS A 341 -8.08 16.05 -10.84
C LYS A 341 -6.99 15.01 -11.18
N VAL A 342 -5.75 15.44 -11.32
CA VAL A 342 -4.60 14.54 -11.52
C VAL A 342 -4.34 13.71 -10.26
N LEU A 343 -4.25 14.36 -9.09
CA LEU A 343 -3.92 13.70 -7.82
C LEU A 343 -4.99 12.71 -7.34
N LYS A 344 -6.25 12.87 -7.74
CA LYS A 344 -7.32 11.90 -7.43
C LYS A 344 -7.22 10.60 -8.22
N ASN A 345 -6.59 10.64 -9.39
CA ASN A 345 -6.51 9.52 -10.31
C ASN A 345 -5.21 8.74 -10.10
N THR A 346 -5.02 8.19 -8.90
CA THR A 346 -3.76 7.52 -8.49
C THR A 346 -3.33 6.39 -9.43
N SER A 347 -4.29 5.66 -10.01
CA SER A 347 -4.04 4.62 -11.02
C SER A 347 -3.30 5.13 -12.25
N PHE A 348 -3.38 6.43 -12.56
CA PHE A 348 -2.74 7.05 -13.72
C PHE A 348 -1.41 7.74 -13.41
N TYR A 349 -0.90 7.71 -12.18
CA TYR A 349 0.36 8.40 -11.80
C TYR A 349 1.57 8.05 -12.68
N HIS A 350 1.56 6.87 -13.28
CA HIS A 350 2.61 6.40 -14.19
C HIS A 350 2.56 7.03 -15.60
N THR A 351 1.43 7.61 -16.01
CA THR A 351 1.24 8.29 -17.31
C THR A 351 0.86 9.75 -17.21
N SER A 352 0.26 10.18 -16.10
CA SER A 352 -0.08 11.58 -15.86
C SER A 352 1.16 12.42 -15.57
N LYS A 353 1.07 13.71 -15.90
CA LYS A 353 2.11 14.70 -15.68
C LYS A 353 1.52 15.94 -15.01
N LEU A 354 2.34 16.56 -14.18
CA LEU A 354 2.10 17.88 -13.62
C LEU A 354 2.94 18.86 -14.43
N ALA A 355 2.41 20.05 -14.66
CA ALA A 355 3.11 21.07 -15.43
C ALA A 355 4.01 21.92 -14.52
N ASP A 356 5.09 22.50 -15.06
CA ASP A 356 6.01 23.36 -14.28
C ASP A 356 5.27 24.49 -13.54
N ALA A 357 4.20 25.03 -14.14
CA ALA A 357 3.39 26.06 -13.48
C ALA A 357 2.60 25.56 -12.25
N ASP A 358 2.39 24.25 -12.10
CA ASP A 358 1.74 23.66 -10.90
C ASP A 358 2.62 23.80 -9.67
N ILE A 359 3.89 23.40 -9.78
CA ILE A 359 4.85 23.52 -8.68
C ILE A 359 5.16 25.00 -8.41
N VAL A 360 5.29 25.83 -9.45
CA VAL A 360 5.51 27.28 -9.29
C VAL A 360 4.37 27.92 -8.49
N LEU A 361 3.12 27.58 -8.79
CA LEU A 361 1.97 28.06 -8.02
C LEU A 361 2.05 27.59 -6.56
N LEU A 362 2.27 26.30 -6.33
CA LEU A 362 2.31 25.75 -4.97
C LEU A 362 3.41 26.41 -4.12
N LEU A 363 4.62 26.56 -4.67
CA LEU A 363 5.74 27.20 -3.97
C LEU A 363 5.51 28.70 -3.76
N LYS A 364 4.88 29.40 -4.72
CA LYS A 364 4.48 30.81 -4.56
C LYS A 364 3.58 30.98 -3.33
N ILE A 365 2.58 30.10 -3.16
CA ILE A 365 1.64 30.17 -2.04
C ILE A 365 2.37 29.87 -0.71
N LEU A 366 3.14 28.79 -0.64
CA LEU A 366 3.87 28.39 0.58
C LEU A 366 4.84 29.46 1.08
N LYS A 367 5.56 30.10 0.14
CA LYS A 367 6.52 31.17 0.44
C LYS A 367 5.81 32.42 0.97
N SER A 368 4.72 32.82 0.32
CA SER A 368 4.11 34.14 0.51
C SER A 368 3.03 34.22 1.60
N TRP A 369 2.28 33.15 1.85
CA TRP A 369 1.16 33.18 2.80
C TRP A 369 1.61 33.30 4.26
N PRO A 370 0.84 33.97 5.15
CA PRO A 370 1.13 34.00 6.59
C PRO A 370 1.24 32.60 7.21
N SER A 371 2.07 32.43 8.24
CA SER A 371 2.31 31.13 8.89
C SER A 371 1.01 30.48 9.38
N GLN A 372 0.07 31.23 9.95
CA GLN A 372 -1.21 30.70 10.40
C GLN A 372 -2.12 30.15 9.27
N MET A 373 -1.83 30.47 8.01
CA MET A 373 -2.66 30.12 6.86
C MET A 373 -2.05 29.03 5.96
N MET A 374 -0.85 28.55 6.26
CA MET A 374 -0.12 27.64 5.34
C MET A 374 -0.56 26.17 5.41
N PHE A 375 -1.12 25.70 6.54
CA PHE A 375 -1.43 24.26 6.71
C PHE A 375 -2.24 23.61 5.57
N PRO A 376 -3.29 24.22 4.97
CA PRO A 376 -4.00 23.54 3.89
C PRO A 376 -3.15 23.42 2.62
N VAL A 377 -2.20 24.33 2.42
CA VAL A 377 -1.27 24.31 1.29
C VAL A 377 -0.19 23.24 1.52
N VAL A 378 0.27 23.07 2.75
CA VAL A 378 1.16 21.96 3.13
C VAL A 378 0.44 20.61 3.03
N ASP A 379 -0.84 20.55 3.42
CA ASP A 379 -1.67 19.34 3.26
C ASP A 379 -1.93 19.01 1.78
N PHE A 380 -1.94 20.02 0.91
CA PHE A 380 -1.94 19.85 -0.54
C PHE A 380 -0.59 19.34 -1.06
N LEU A 381 0.52 19.93 -0.61
CA LEU A 381 1.88 19.52 -0.96
C LEU A 381 2.12 18.04 -0.60
N ARG A 382 1.62 17.59 0.56
CA ARG A 382 1.65 16.18 0.98
C ARG A 382 1.13 15.21 -0.09
N MET A 383 0.07 15.60 -0.79
CA MET A 383 -0.51 14.77 -1.86
C MET A 383 0.23 14.96 -3.17
N PHE A 384 0.72 16.17 -3.44
CA PHE A 384 1.52 16.49 -4.61
C PHE A 384 2.80 15.64 -4.69
N VAL A 385 3.48 15.42 -3.57
CA VAL A 385 4.75 14.66 -3.50
C VAL A 385 4.60 13.14 -3.56
N LEU A 386 3.37 12.62 -3.43
CA LEU A 386 3.10 11.19 -3.72
C LEU A 386 3.02 10.93 -5.23
N HIS A 387 2.78 11.95 -6.05
CA HIS A 387 2.85 11.80 -7.50
C HIS A 387 4.32 11.80 -7.94
N PRO A 388 4.83 10.80 -8.69
CA PRO A 388 6.25 10.72 -9.06
C PRO A 388 6.77 11.95 -9.83
N ASP A 389 5.96 12.46 -10.75
CA ASP A 389 6.25 13.70 -11.47
C ASP A 389 6.25 14.93 -10.54
N GLY A 390 5.38 14.96 -9.52
CA GLY A 390 5.33 16.03 -8.52
C GLY A 390 6.55 16.01 -7.60
N ALA A 391 6.99 14.83 -7.16
CA ALA A 391 8.24 14.64 -6.43
C ALA A 391 9.46 15.11 -7.26
N THR A 392 9.49 14.75 -8.55
CA THR A 392 10.57 15.16 -9.47
C THR A 392 10.60 16.68 -9.69
N LEU A 393 9.43 17.30 -9.87
CA LEU A 393 9.31 18.76 -9.98
C LEU A 393 9.81 19.45 -8.70
N LEU A 394 9.45 18.94 -7.53
CA LEU A 394 9.92 19.47 -6.25
C LEU A 394 11.45 19.35 -6.13
N LEU A 395 12.02 18.19 -6.44
CA LEU A 395 13.47 17.98 -6.41
C LEU A 395 14.22 18.98 -7.31
N LYS A 396 13.74 19.19 -8.54
CA LYS A 396 14.31 20.18 -9.47
C LYS A 396 14.34 21.58 -8.89
N THR A 397 13.32 21.97 -8.11
CA THR A 397 13.30 23.28 -7.44
C THR A 397 14.31 23.38 -6.30
N ILE A 398 14.47 22.31 -5.52
CA ILE A 398 15.46 22.20 -4.45
C ILE A 398 16.88 22.32 -5.02
N GLU A 399 17.18 21.55 -6.08
CA GLU A 399 18.49 21.55 -6.73
C GLU A 399 18.84 22.88 -7.42
N SER A 400 17.83 23.68 -7.79
CA SER A 400 18.04 25.04 -8.32
C SER A 400 18.45 26.07 -7.26
N GLY A 401 18.64 25.66 -6.00
CA GLY A 401 18.99 26.53 -4.88
C GLY A 401 17.79 27.25 -4.24
N ASN A 402 16.57 26.83 -4.58
CA ASN A 402 15.32 27.39 -4.04
C ASN A 402 14.58 26.32 -3.24
N ASP A 403 15.19 25.90 -2.12
CA ASP A 403 14.63 24.89 -1.22
C ASP A 403 13.47 25.46 -0.37
N VAL A 404 12.37 25.75 -1.06
CA VAL A 404 11.12 26.23 -0.45
C VAL A 404 10.54 25.16 0.47
N LEU A 405 10.86 23.87 0.29
CA LEU A 405 10.43 22.81 1.17
C LEU A 405 11.02 22.99 2.58
N MET A 406 12.33 23.22 2.67
CA MET A 406 12.98 23.46 3.96
C MET A 406 12.60 24.82 4.57
N GLU A 407 12.42 25.86 3.75
CA GLU A 407 11.84 27.13 4.23
C GLU A 407 10.44 26.94 4.81
N THR A 408 9.60 26.16 4.12
CA THR A 408 8.23 25.81 4.55
C THR A 408 8.27 25.01 5.85
N PHE A 409 9.19 24.04 5.96
CA PHE A 409 9.41 23.27 7.17
C PHE A 409 9.74 24.18 8.36
N ARG A 410 10.78 25.01 8.24
CA ARG A 410 11.21 25.94 9.29
C ARG A 410 10.09 26.89 9.71
N LYS A 411 9.31 27.39 8.73
CA LYS A 411 8.15 28.26 8.98
C LYS A 411 7.01 27.53 9.71
N ALA A 412 6.80 26.24 9.45
CA ALA A 412 5.75 25.45 10.10
C ALA A 412 6.04 25.17 11.58
N VAL A 413 7.33 25.06 11.95
CA VAL A 413 7.81 24.81 13.33
C VAL A 413 8.29 26.09 14.05
N ALA A 414 8.20 27.25 13.40
CA ALA A 414 8.58 28.53 14.00
C ALA A 414 7.62 28.96 15.12
N ILE A 415 8.13 29.73 16.08
CA ILE A 415 7.35 30.29 17.19
C ILE A 415 6.59 31.55 16.73
N PRO A 416 5.29 31.72 17.03
CA PRO A 416 4.43 30.78 17.77
C PRO A 416 4.07 29.54 16.94
N VAL A 417 4.22 28.36 17.55
CA VAL A 417 3.96 27.09 16.88
C VAL A 417 2.47 26.87 16.73
N HIS A 418 2.02 26.55 15.52
CA HIS A 418 0.62 26.25 15.22
C HIS A 418 0.43 24.74 15.00
N SER A 419 -0.36 24.08 15.85
CA SER A 419 -0.57 22.62 15.77
C SER A 419 -1.02 22.11 14.39
N PRO A 420 -1.89 22.81 13.61
CA PRO A 420 -2.22 22.38 12.25
C PRO A 420 -1.03 22.37 11.28
N ASN A 421 -0.11 23.33 11.41
CA ASN A 421 1.11 23.37 10.60
C ASN A 421 2.01 22.18 10.93
N VAL A 422 2.22 21.91 12.22
CA VAL A 422 3.03 20.77 12.69
C VAL A 422 2.49 19.44 12.17
N LEU A 423 1.18 19.20 12.28
CA LEU A 423 0.57 17.97 11.77
C LEU A 423 0.74 17.82 10.25
N THR A 424 0.46 18.87 9.49
CA THR A 424 0.50 18.81 8.03
C THR A 424 1.93 18.69 7.50
N ILE A 425 2.91 19.38 8.12
CA ILE A 425 4.31 19.27 7.71
C ILE A 425 4.92 17.92 8.11
N LEU A 426 4.58 17.35 9.27
CA LEU A 426 4.97 15.97 9.63
C LEU A 426 4.53 14.98 8.56
N LYS A 427 3.26 15.05 8.14
CA LYS A 427 2.73 14.17 7.10
C LYS A 427 3.35 14.44 5.73
N ALA A 428 3.56 15.70 5.37
CA ALA A 428 4.20 16.06 4.10
C ALA A 428 5.63 15.51 4.01
N VAL A 429 6.44 15.69 5.06
CA VAL A 429 7.80 15.15 5.12
C VAL A 429 7.79 13.62 5.12
N THR A 430 6.84 12.99 5.83
CA THR A 430 6.69 11.53 5.84
C THR A 430 6.39 10.98 4.43
N ASN A 431 5.59 11.68 3.63
CA ASN A 431 5.26 11.25 2.28
C ASN A 431 6.41 11.41 1.28
N LEU A 432 7.45 12.18 1.59
CA LEU A 432 8.65 12.27 0.72
C LEU A 432 9.38 10.93 0.60
N PHE A 433 9.19 10.02 1.56
CA PHE A 433 9.82 8.70 1.55
C PHE A 433 9.29 7.77 0.46
N ASP A 434 8.11 8.05 -0.11
CA ASP A 434 7.53 7.28 -1.21
C ASP A 434 8.39 7.32 -2.47
N ASN A 435 9.03 8.46 -2.72
CA ASN A 435 9.79 8.69 -3.94
C ASN A 435 11.30 8.72 -3.63
N SER A 436 12.02 7.72 -4.12
CA SER A 436 13.46 7.54 -3.86
C SER A 436 14.33 8.72 -4.29
N CYS A 437 13.89 9.52 -5.27
CA CYS A 437 14.58 10.72 -5.71
C CYS A 437 14.73 11.78 -4.59
N LEU A 438 13.87 11.76 -3.56
CA LEU A 438 13.92 12.68 -2.42
C LEU A 438 14.65 12.11 -1.20
N HIS A 439 15.07 10.85 -1.22
CA HIS A 439 15.75 10.20 -0.08
C HIS A 439 17.06 10.88 0.30
N GLN A 440 17.79 11.43 -0.68
CA GLN A 440 19.02 12.16 -0.40
C GLN A 440 18.75 13.47 0.36
N TRP A 441 17.67 14.17 0.03
CA TRP A 441 17.24 15.37 0.75
C TRP A 441 16.85 15.03 2.20
N LEU A 442 16.05 13.97 2.38
CA LEU A 442 15.67 13.47 3.71
C LEU A 442 16.88 13.13 4.58
N LYS A 443 17.86 12.42 4.02
CA LYS A 443 19.12 12.10 4.72
C LYS A 443 19.89 13.36 5.11
N THR A 444 20.01 14.30 4.18
CA THR A 444 20.77 15.55 4.40
C THR A 444 20.16 16.41 5.52
N HIS A 445 18.85 16.31 5.75
CA HIS A 445 18.14 17.14 6.74
C HIS A 445 17.58 16.37 7.93
N CYS A 446 17.92 15.09 8.09
CA CYS A 446 17.41 14.22 9.15
C CYS A 446 17.57 14.85 10.55
N ALA A 447 18.79 15.27 10.90
CA ALA A 447 19.12 15.89 12.18
C ALA A 447 18.29 17.16 12.44
N GLU A 448 18.29 18.11 11.50
CA GLU A 448 17.56 19.38 11.65
C GLU A 448 16.05 19.15 11.79
N ILE A 449 15.50 18.18 11.06
CA ILE A 449 14.08 17.83 11.12
C ILE A 449 13.71 17.24 12.48
N ILE A 450 14.48 16.27 12.98
CA ILE A 450 14.24 15.62 14.28
C ILE A 450 14.38 16.65 15.42
N ASP A 451 15.46 17.42 15.45
CA ASP A 451 15.72 18.41 16.51
C ASP A 451 14.62 19.48 16.58
N SER A 452 14.15 19.94 15.42
CA SER A 452 13.08 20.94 15.33
C SER A 452 11.74 20.39 15.83
N PHE A 453 11.40 19.14 15.51
CA PHE A 453 10.15 18.53 15.98
C PHE A 453 10.18 18.20 17.46
N SER A 454 11.30 17.73 18.00
CA SER A 454 11.50 17.52 19.43
C SER A 454 11.23 18.82 20.22
N SER A 455 11.69 19.96 19.69
CA SER A 455 11.43 21.28 20.28
C SER A 455 9.94 21.70 20.23
N CYS A 456 9.17 21.15 19.30
CA CYS A 456 7.75 21.48 19.10
C CYS A 456 6.78 20.48 19.72
N LYS A 457 7.27 19.39 20.34
CA LYS A 457 6.47 18.31 20.93
C LYS A 457 5.33 18.80 21.84
N PRO A 458 5.48 19.84 22.69
CA PRO A 458 4.38 20.35 23.51
C PRO A 458 3.16 20.86 22.72
N SER A 459 3.33 21.18 21.43
CA SER A 459 2.26 21.66 20.54
C SER A 459 1.60 20.54 19.73
N PHE A 460 1.99 19.28 19.95
CA PHE A 460 1.47 18.16 19.18
C PHE A 460 0.03 17.84 19.57
N SER A 461 -0.80 17.59 18.55
CA SER A 461 -2.07 16.89 18.73
C SER A 461 -1.84 15.38 18.76
N LYS A 462 -2.83 14.59 19.19
CA LYS A 462 -2.77 13.11 19.13
C LYS A 462 -2.35 12.61 17.74
N SER A 463 -2.90 13.19 16.68
CA SER A 463 -2.52 12.84 15.30
C SER A 463 -1.11 13.26 14.92
N ALA A 464 -0.57 14.32 15.52
CA ALA A 464 0.81 14.76 15.27
C ALA A 464 1.81 13.82 15.95
N HIS A 465 1.52 13.31 17.16
CA HIS A 465 2.35 12.27 17.77
C HIS A 465 2.44 11.01 16.89
N LEU A 466 1.30 10.53 16.37
CA LEU A 466 1.29 9.40 15.46
C LEU A 466 2.09 9.68 14.20
N ALA A 467 1.93 10.87 13.60
CA ALA A 467 2.69 11.28 12.43
C ALA A 467 4.20 11.35 12.70
N TYR A 468 4.62 11.83 13.87
CA TYR A 468 6.02 11.87 14.27
C TYR A 468 6.61 10.47 14.51
N ALA A 469 5.90 9.59 15.20
CA ALA A 469 6.33 8.19 15.37
C ALA A 469 6.46 7.46 14.02
N THR A 470 5.59 7.80 13.05
CA THR A 470 5.66 7.29 11.67
C THR A 470 6.91 7.79 10.94
N LEU A 471 7.20 9.09 11.06
CA LEU A 471 8.37 9.71 10.47
C LEU A 471 9.66 9.07 11.00
N LEU A 472 9.76 8.86 12.32
CA LEU A 472 10.89 8.19 12.94
C LEU A 472 11.03 6.73 12.47
N LEU A 473 9.93 6.00 12.32
CA LEU A 473 9.94 4.65 11.78
C LEU A 473 10.45 4.62 10.32
N ASN A 474 10.00 5.53 9.46
CA ASN A 474 10.50 5.62 8.09
C ASN A 474 12.00 6.00 8.04
N TYR A 475 12.43 6.95 8.88
CA TYR A 475 13.85 7.28 9.01
C TYR A 475 14.68 6.10 9.52
N SER A 476 14.13 5.26 10.42
CA SER A 476 14.83 4.06 10.88
C SER A 476 15.11 3.10 9.71
N VAL A 477 14.13 2.87 8.84
CA VAL A 477 14.29 2.03 7.64
C VAL A 477 15.34 2.64 6.70
N LEU A 478 15.21 3.93 6.37
CA LEU A 478 16.13 4.61 5.44
C LEU A 478 17.57 4.68 5.96
N SER A 479 17.75 4.93 7.26
CA SER A 479 19.08 5.07 7.88
C SER A 479 19.80 3.73 8.06
N ILE A 480 19.06 2.63 8.21
CA ILE A 480 19.60 1.25 8.18
C ILE A 480 20.20 0.96 6.80
N GLU A 481 19.47 1.27 5.72
CA GLU A 481 19.94 1.08 4.35
C GLU A 481 21.19 1.90 4.05
N SER A 482 21.26 3.14 4.54
CA SER A 482 22.41 4.03 4.33
C SER A 482 23.57 3.82 5.30
N LYS A 483 23.42 2.96 6.32
CA LYS A 483 24.43 2.69 7.37
C LYS A 483 24.93 3.96 8.08
N ASP A 484 24.03 4.91 8.33
CA ASP A 484 24.35 6.17 9.02
C ASP A 484 24.13 6.03 10.53
N GLU A 485 25.18 5.71 11.29
CA GLU A 485 25.12 5.51 12.74
C GLU A 485 24.67 6.77 13.51
N GLN A 486 25.09 7.96 13.07
CA GLN A 486 24.76 9.21 13.77
C GLN A 486 23.27 9.52 13.66
N SER A 487 22.71 9.39 12.46
CA SER A 487 21.27 9.57 12.24
C SER A 487 20.48 8.48 12.98
N GLN A 488 20.94 7.22 12.93
CA GLN A 488 20.31 6.12 13.68
C GLN A 488 20.27 6.39 15.19
N ALA A 489 21.33 6.97 15.78
CA ALA A 489 21.37 7.28 17.20
C ALA A 489 20.38 8.40 17.57
N GLN A 490 20.23 9.41 16.73
CA GLN A 490 19.24 10.48 16.92
C GLN A 490 17.81 9.94 16.81
N ILE A 491 17.53 9.10 15.79
CA ILE A 491 16.22 8.46 15.61
C ILE A 491 15.89 7.56 16.80
N LEU A 492 16.87 6.77 17.27
CA LEU A 492 16.73 5.91 18.44
C LEU A 492 16.36 6.71 19.69
N SER A 493 17.07 7.81 19.97
CA SER A 493 16.79 8.68 21.12
C SER A 493 15.38 9.26 21.06
N ALA A 494 14.96 9.75 19.89
CA ALA A 494 13.62 10.31 19.71
C ALA A 494 12.51 9.24 19.84
N ALA A 495 12.78 8.02 19.36
CA ALA A 495 11.83 6.90 19.48
C ALA A 495 11.70 6.41 20.93
N LEU A 496 12.81 6.35 21.69
CA LEU A 496 12.78 6.00 23.12
C LEU A 496 11.92 6.99 23.92
N GLU A 497 12.05 8.29 23.63
CA GLU A 497 11.23 9.32 24.29
C GLU A 497 9.72 9.14 24.07
N ILE A 498 9.31 8.57 22.93
CA ILE A 498 7.90 8.25 22.65
C ILE A 498 7.48 6.97 23.37
N ALA A 499 8.37 5.96 23.40
CA ALA A 499 8.08 4.67 24.01
C ALA A 499 7.96 4.75 25.55
N GLU A 500 8.75 5.62 26.18
CA GLU A 500 8.76 5.86 27.64
C GLU A 500 7.59 6.71 28.15
N ASP A 501 6.95 7.50 27.28
CA ASP A 501 5.89 8.42 27.67
C ASP A 501 4.58 7.68 27.93
N ASP A 502 4.22 7.45 29.20
CA ASP A 502 2.96 6.80 29.60
C ASP A 502 1.68 7.48 29.11
N ALA A 503 1.72 8.78 28.79
CA ALA A 503 0.58 9.49 28.25
C ALA A 503 0.38 9.25 26.73
N GLN A 504 1.37 8.63 26.07
CA GLN A 504 1.34 8.39 24.64
C GLN A 504 0.37 7.28 24.25
N ASP A 505 -0.36 7.48 23.15
CA ASP A 505 -1.29 6.49 22.60
C ASP A 505 -0.58 5.23 22.07
N ALA A 506 -1.32 4.12 22.05
CA ALA A 506 -0.77 2.80 21.76
C ALA A 506 -0.15 2.69 20.35
N ASP A 507 -0.76 3.32 19.33
CA ASP A 507 -0.25 3.25 17.96
C ASP A 507 1.07 4.01 17.79
N SER A 508 1.19 5.18 18.42
CA SER A 508 2.44 5.95 18.44
C SER A 508 3.54 5.19 19.17
N LYS A 509 3.25 4.60 20.34
CA LYS A 509 4.18 3.75 21.08
C LYS A 509 4.62 2.53 20.27
N TYR A 510 3.67 1.85 19.63
CA TYR A 510 3.96 0.70 18.79
C TYR A 510 4.93 1.05 17.65
N ARG A 511 4.68 2.16 16.91
CA ARG A 511 5.58 2.59 15.82
C ARG A 511 6.98 2.95 16.32
N ALA A 512 7.07 3.59 17.49
CA ALA A 512 8.36 3.90 18.13
C ALA A 512 9.12 2.63 18.54
N LEU A 513 8.44 1.66 19.16
CA LEU A 513 9.03 0.37 19.54
C LEU A 513 9.50 -0.42 18.31
N VAL A 514 8.72 -0.47 17.24
CA VAL A 514 9.14 -1.11 15.99
C VAL A 514 10.38 -0.42 15.39
N ALA A 515 10.47 0.91 15.48
CA ALA A 515 11.65 1.65 15.03
C ALA A 515 12.89 1.28 15.87
N ILE A 516 12.76 1.27 17.20
CA ILE A 516 13.82 0.86 18.14
C ILE A 516 14.29 -0.56 17.83
N GLY A 517 13.38 -1.53 17.74
CA GLY A 517 13.72 -2.92 17.47
C GLY A 517 14.35 -3.13 16.09
N SER A 518 13.89 -2.40 15.07
CA SER A 518 14.49 -2.44 13.73
C SER A 518 15.92 -1.91 13.73
N LEU A 519 16.17 -0.79 14.43
CA LEU A 519 17.51 -0.21 14.61
C LEU A 519 18.44 -1.13 15.42
N MET A 520 17.91 -1.82 16.43
CA MET A 520 18.70 -2.77 17.23
C MET A 520 19.04 -4.05 16.48
N LEU A 521 18.14 -4.52 15.60
CA LEU A 521 18.31 -5.77 14.87
C LEU A 521 19.22 -5.60 13.64
N ASN A 522 18.95 -4.58 12.82
CA ASN A 522 19.61 -4.38 11.52
C ASN A 522 20.47 -3.10 11.46
N GLY A 523 20.36 -2.20 12.44
CA GLY A 523 21.17 -1.00 12.52
C GLY A 523 22.51 -1.20 13.22
N LEU A 524 23.20 -0.08 13.45
CA LEU A 524 24.52 0.02 14.07
C LEU A 524 24.44 0.46 15.54
N VAL A 525 23.24 0.75 16.04
CA VAL A 525 23.03 1.45 17.32
C VAL A 525 22.56 0.52 18.45
N LYS A 526 22.74 -0.79 18.32
CA LYS A 526 22.35 -1.76 19.36
C LYS A 526 23.06 -1.50 20.69
N SER A 527 24.36 -1.21 20.68
CA SER A 527 25.13 -0.86 21.89
C SER A 527 24.60 0.41 22.53
N ILE A 528 24.37 1.45 21.72
CA ILE A 528 23.80 2.74 22.16
C ILE A 528 22.44 2.52 22.81
N ALA A 529 21.58 1.69 22.23
CA ALA A 529 20.27 1.36 22.81
C ALA A 529 20.39 0.71 24.19
N LEU A 530 21.37 -0.17 24.39
CA LEU A 530 21.62 -0.80 25.69
C LEU A 530 22.14 0.21 26.72
N ASP A 531 22.98 1.16 26.30
CA ASP A 531 23.47 2.25 27.17
C ASP A 531 22.36 3.24 27.56
N LEU A 532 21.35 3.42 26.70
CA LEU A 532 20.14 4.22 26.95
C LEU A 532 19.04 3.44 27.70
N ASP A 533 19.37 2.32 28.34
CA ASP A 533 18.45 1.49 29.13
C ASP A 533 17.17 1.03 28.39
N VAL A 534 17.30 0.68 27.11
CA VAL A 534 16.19 0.10 26.32
C VAL A 534 15.57 -1.14 26.99
N LYS A 535 16.29 -1.81 27.88
CA LYS A 535 15.81 -2.96 28.66
C LYS A 535 14.62 -2.60 29.55
N SER A 536 14.65 -1.44 30.21
CA SER A 536 13.55 -0.95 31.04
C SER A 536 12.31 -0.68 30.19
N VAL A 537 12.47 0.06 29.09
CA VAL A 537 11.41 0.37 28.12
C VAL A 537 10.77 -0.92 27.58
N THR A 538 11.61 -1.89 27.22
CA THR A 538 11.18 -3.16 26.66
C THR A 538 10.41 -4.02 27.67
N SER A 539 10.87 -4.04 28.93
CA SER A 539 10.18 -4.76 30.01
C SER A 539 8.80 -4.16 30.30
N SER A 540 8.69 -2.83 30.31
CA SER A 540 7.43 -2.12 30.44
C SER A 540 6.49 -2.42 29.26
N ALA A 541 7.00 -2.33 28.02
CA ALA A 541 6.23 -2.63 26.82
C ALA A 541 5.68 -4.07 26.83
N LYS A 542 6.52 -5.05 27.17
CA LYS A 542 6.13 -6.47 27.28
C LYS A 542 5.05 -6.71 28.35
N ALA A 543 5.02 -5.91 29.41
CA ALA A 543 4.00 -5.99 30.46
C ALA A 543 2.72 -5.21 30.12
N SER A 544 2.66 -4.55 28.96
CA SER A 544 1.48 -3.81 28.51
C SER A 544 0.25 -4.70 28.37
N MET A 545 -0.92 -4.15 28.69
CA MET A 545 -2.21 -4.80 28.42
C MET A 545 -2.61 -4.72 26.94
N ASP A 546 -1.97 -3.86 26.16
CA ASP A 546 -2.11 -3.82 24.70
C ASP A 546 -1.23 -4.91 24.08
N SER A 547 -1.86 -5.86 23.39
CA SER A 547 -1.18 -7.04 22.84
C SER A 547 -0.11 -6.68 21.81
N LYS A 548 -0.33 -5.66 20.97
CA LYS A 548 0.66 -5.26 19.95
C LYS A 548 1.91 -4.69 20.60
N ILE A 549 1.74 -3.90 21.67
CA ILE A 549 2.86 -3.34 22.45
C ILE A 549 3.59 -4.46 23.21
N ALA A 550 2.84 -5.40 23.80
CA ALA A 550 3.40 -6.54 24.52
C ALA A 550 4.24 -7.45 23.62
N GLU A 551 3.74 -7.73 22.41
CA GLU A 551 4.42 -8.59 21.44
C GLU A 551 5.69 -7.94 20.87
N VAL A 552 5.65 -6.66 20.48
CA VAL A 552 6.88 -5.97 20.02
C VAL A 552 7.89 -5.81 21.17
N GLY A 553 7.42 -5.59 22.40
CA GLY A 553 8.27 -5.61 23.60
C GLY A 553 8.94 -6.99 23.79
N ALA A 554 8.23 -8.09 23.57
CA ALA A 554 8.82 -9.41 23.62
C ALA A 554 9.88 -9.63 22.52
N ASP A 555 9.63 -9.16 21.30
CA ASP A 555 10.61 -9.22 20.20
C ASP A 555 11.90 -8.46 20.53
N ILE A 556 11.79 -7.23 21.05
CA ILE A 556 12.97 -6.41 21.41
C ILE A 556 13.71 -7.03 22.60
N GLU A 557 13.01 -7.65 23.57
CA GLU A 557 13.65 -8.25 24.75
C GLU A 557 14.65 -9.33 24.34
N LEU A 558 14.32 -10.09 23.30
CA LEU A 558 15.18 -11.12 22.73
C LEU A 558 16.47 -10.54 22.14
N LEU A 559 16.48 -9.28 21.69
CA LEU A 559 17.67 -8.58 21.21
C LEU A 559 18.55 -8.05 22.35
N THR A 560 18.01 -7.89 23.55
CA THR A 560 18.75 -7.35 24.70
C THR A 560 19.57 -8.39 25.47
N ARG A 561 19.39 -9.67 25.11
CA ARG A 561 20.19 -10.82 25.56
C ARG A 561 21.47 -10.91 24.73
#